data_AF-A0A2V5HL11-F1
#
_entry.id   AF-A0A2V5HL11-F1
#
_cell.length_a   1.000
_cell.length_b   1.000
_cell.length_c   1.000
_cell.angle_alpha   90.00
_cell.angle_beta   90.00
_cell.angle_gamma   90.00
#
_symmetry.space_group_name_H-M   'P 1'
#
loop_
_entity.id
_entity.type
_entity.pdbx_description
1 polymer ?
#
loop_
_entity_poly.entity_id
_entity_poly.type
_entity_poly.pdbx_seq_one_letter_code
_entity_poly.pdbx_strand_id
1 'polypeptide(L)'
;MLSCLPTELLLLIVEYVDDQMWLIDLSMVNKQLREICSPAIFDTLVVKFTKMGLSNLIKASDSPLSRYVRCIRYEAAEILDPMVQYPEIFRSCIYTPDEYVRDWRDTPWRFRSRSISYSMIYTYFCVQARDQQDIINDGLDTKALSESLPRFIGLHTIELRFMTGLSYPYEWLASQALINNSLSFSDHFKKLMMSMILAKETGVLIRNFKVSGFYTSFNENKKLCKLAEEAFSNIQTIHLLDSPTMLDCFSKLSIPFLRRLELATCWLSISSLETFIRAHAETLRFLHFEEIWLLDSTSESDHEHWDTGSTDRLLHRLEHIFQLGILSGVTINSRNDGQFEVEKIFD
;
A
#
# COMPACT_ATOMS: atom_id res chain seq x y z
N MET A 1 -6.43 5.22 38.93
CA MET A 1 -5.97 3.85 39.27
C MET A 1 -4.88 3.37 38.32
N LEU A 2 -5.06 3.41 36.99
CA LEU A 2 -4.01 3.05 36.03
C LEU A 2 -2.71 3.86 36.20
N SER A 3 -2.81 5.15 36.53
CA SER A 3 -1.67 6.04 36.81
C SER A 3 -0.81 5.66 38.03
N CYS A 4 -1.25 4.69 38.84
CA CYS A 4 -0.52 4.22 40.01
C CYS A 4 0.26 2.92 39.70
N LEU A 5 0.13 2.37 38.50
CA LEU A 5 0.87 1.18 38.08
C LEU A 5 2.34 1.54 37.76
N PRO A 6 3.28 0.63 38.04
CA PRO A 6 4.64 0.71 37.51
C PRO A 6 4.66 0.87 35.99
N THR A 7 5.64 1.62 35.49
CA THR A 7 5.81 1.90 34.05
C THR A 7 5.91 0.62 33.21
N GLU A 8 6.51 -0.43 33.76
CA GLU A 8 6.68 -1.73 33.12
C GLU A 8 5.34 -2.40 32.82
N LEU A 9 4.39 -2.34 33.77
CA LEU A 9 3.04 -2.89 33.55
C LEU A 9 2.25 -2.04 32.56
N LEU A 10 2.45 -0.73 32.56
CA LEU A 10 1.81 0.17 31.60
C LEU A 10 2.33 -0.06 30.17
N LEU A 11 3.63 -0.32 30.00
CA LEU A 11 4.22 -0.69 28.71
C LEU A 11 3.64 -2.00 28.19
N LEU A 12 3.52 -3.02 29.04
CA LEU A 12 2.88 -4.28 28.66
C LEU A 12 1.42 -4.06 28.25
N ILE A 13 0.65 -3.26 29.00
CA ILE A 13 -0.73 -2.94 28.64
C ILE A 13 -0.78 -2.29 27.25
N VAL A 14 0.08 -1.31 26.97
CA VAL A 14 0.13 -0.63 25.67
C VAL A 14 0.51 -1.59 24.54
N GLU A 15 1.42 -2.53 24.78
CA GLU A 15 1.82 -3.55 23.80
C GLU A 15 0.68 -4.52 23.44
N TYR A 16 -0.21 -4.83 24.38
CA TYR A 16 -1.34 -5.75 24.18
C TYR A 16 -2.66 -5.05 23.77
N VAL A 17 -2.67 -3.72 23.62
CA VAL A 17 -3.86 -3.00 23.15
C VAL A 17 -3.79 -2.88 21.63
N ASP A 18 -4.57 -3.73 20.95
CA ASP A 18 -4.66 -3.71 19.48
C ASP A 18 -5.45 -2.51 18.93
N ASP A 19 -6.33 -1.91 19.75
CA ASP A 19 -7.16 -0.78 19.33
C ASP A 19 -6.46 0.57 19.59
N GLN A 20 -6.01 1.20 18.50
CA GLN A 20 -5.44 2.55 18.48
C GLN A 20 -6.33 3.60 19.18
N MET A 21 -7.66 3.47 19.13
CA MET A 21 -8.57 4.41 19.79
C MET A 21 -8.41 4.38 21.31
N TRP A 22 -8.20 3.20 21.87
CA TRP A 22 -7.99 3.05 23.32
C TRP A 22 -6.66 3.65 23.75
N LEU A 23 -5.61 3.51 22.93
CA LEU A 23 -4.32 4.15 23.18
C LEU A 23 -4.44 5.67 23.18
N ILE A 24 -5.20 6.24 22.23
CA ILE A 24 -5.47 7.68 22.19
C ILE A 24 -6.18 8.13 23.47
N ASP A 25 -7.24 7.43 23.87
CA ASP A 25 -7.99 7.74 25.09
C ASP A 25 -7.10 7.66 26.34
N LEU A 26 -6.27 6.63 26.45
CA LEU A 26 -5.30 6.47 27.53
C LEU A 26 -4.27 7.61 27.56
N SER A 27 -3.78 8.04 26.39
CA SER A 27 -2.80 9.14 26.28
C SER A 27 -3.35 10.50 26.73
N MET A 28 -4.67 10.66 26.73
CA MET A 28 -5.34 11.88 27.18
C MET A 28 -5.47 11.98 28.71
N VAL A 29 -5.33 10.87 29.44
CA VAL A 29 -5.56 10.81 30.89
C VAL A 29 -4.52 11.62 31.68
N ASN A 30 -3.23 11.43 31.40
CA ASN A 30 -2.15 12.19 32.06
C ASN A 30 -0.84 12.18 31.24
N LYS A 31 0.16 12.95 31.69
CA LYS A 31 1.45 13.09 31.00
C LYS A 31 2.23 11.78 30.90
N GLN A 32 2.27 10.96 31.94
CA GLN A 32 3.00 9.69 31.94
C GLN A 32 2.41 8.72 30.91
N LEU A 33 1.10 8.54 30.90
CA LEU A 33 0.41 7.70 29.92
C LEU A 33 0.59 8.24 28.50
N ARG A 34 0.59 9.57 28.32
CA ARG A 34 0.91 10.17 27.02
C ARG A 34 2.29 9.77 26.53
N GLU A 35 3.30 9.84 27.38
CA GLU A 35 4.68 9.48 27.02
C GLU A 35 4.82 7.99 26.70
N ILE A 36 4.11 7.13 27.43
CA ILE A 36 4.11 5.66 27.23
C ILE A 36 3.35 5.26 25.96
N CYS A 37 2.20 5.89 25.67
CA CYS A 37 1.37 5.55 24.52
C CYS A 37 1.87 6.18 23.21
N SER A 38 2.58 7.32 23.27
CA SER A 38 3.01 8.05 22.07
C SER A 38 3.78 7.19 21.05
N PRO A 39 4.75 6.34 21.44
CA PRO A 39 5.43 5.45 20.51
C PRO A 39 4.47 4.56 19.71
N ALA A 40 3.47 3.94 20.37
CA ALA A 40 2.51 3.05 19.72
C ALA A 40 1.48 3.80 18.86
N ILE A 41 1.02 4.97 19.31
CA ILE A 41 0.08 5.81 18.56
C ILE A 41 0.70 6.37 17.28
N PHE A 42 1.96 6.81 17.37
CA PHE A 42 2.65 7.49 16.26
C PHE A 42 3.62 6.60 15.50
N ASP A 43 3.60 5.28 15.72
CA ASP A 43 4.44 4.32 15.02
C ASP A 43 4.24 4.37 13.51
N THR A 44 2.97 4.42 13.08
CA THR A 44 2.59 4.49 11.67
C THR A 44 1.92 5.84 11.36
N LEU A 45 2.55 6.60 10.45
CA LEU A 45 1.98 7.83 9.91
C LEU A 45 1.29 7.56 8.57
N VAL A 46 -0.02 7.80 8.50
CA VAL A 46 -0.80 7.69 7.26
C VAL A 46 -0.83 9.04 6.54
N VAL A 47 -0.39 9.06 5.29
CA VAL A 47 -0.28 10.26 4.44
C VAL A 47 -1.12 10.06 3.20
N LYS A 48 -2.24 10.79 3.10
CA LYS A 48 -3.10 10.79 1.91
C LYS A 48 -2.56 11.72 0.84
N PHE A 49 -2.71 11.33 -0.43
CA PHE A 49 -2.47 12.20 -1.58
C PHE A 49 -3.53 13.33 -1.68
N THR A 50 -3.39 14.31 -0.79
CA THR A 50 -4.21 15.52 -0.67
C THR A 50 -3.31 16.62 -0.13
N LYS A 51 -3.65 17.90 -0.37
CA LYS A 51 -2.85 19.01 0.20
C LYS A 51 -2.74 18.95 1.72
N MET A 52 -3.84 18.57 2.38
CA MET A 52 -3.87 18.42 3.84
C MET A 52 -2.96 17.28 4.31
N GLY A 53 -3.01 16.12 3.66
CA GLY A 53 -2.16 14.97 3.99
C GLY A 53 -0.67 15.29 3.86
N LEU A 54 -0.28 15.95 2.75
CA LEU A 54 1.09 16.37 2.51
C LEU A 54 1.56 17.46 3.48
N SER A 55 0.69 18.43 3.81
CA SER A 55 0.99 19.44 4.83
C SER A 55 1.20 18.81 6.22
N ASN A 56 0.38 17.81 6.57
CA ASN A 56 0.49 17.10 7.83
C ASN A 56 1.78 16.27 7.90
N LEU A 57 2.23 15.68 6.78
CA LEU A 57 3.53 15.01 6.70
C LEU A 57 4.69 15.97 7.06
N ILE A 58 4.69 17.18 6.50
CA ILE A 58 5.71 18.20 6.81
C ILE A 58 5.64 18.59 8.28
N LYS A 59 4.45 18.89 8.81
CA LYS A 59 4.28 19.25 10.23
C LYS A 59 4.72 18.13 11.17
N ALA A 60 4.41 16.87 10.83
CA ALA A 60 4.79 15.72 11.62
C ALA A 60 6.32 15.54 11.63
N SER A 61 6.97 15.74 10.49
CA SER A 61 8.43 15.62 10.35
C SER A 61 9.19 16.70 11.14
N ASP A 62 8.63 17.91 11.25
CA ASP A 62 9.14 19.01 12.06
C ASP A 62 8.79 18.91 13.56
N SER A 63 7.92 17.98 13.94
CA SER A 63 7.46 17.83 15.32
C SER A 63 8.34 16.87 16.13
N PRO A 64 8.27 16.90 17.47
CA PRO A 64 8.91 15.89 18.31
C PRO A 64 8.44 14.45 18.05
N LEU A 65 7.30 14.27 17.38
CA LEU A 65 6.72 12.95 17.07
C LEU A 65 7.52 12.19 16.02
N SER A 66 8.34 12.87 15.22
CA SER A 66 9.14 12.26 14.15
C SER A 66 10.05 11.12 14.63
N ARG A 67 10.46 11.16 15.91
CA ARG A 67 11.27 10.10 16.55
C ARG A 67 10.52 8.78 16.75
N TYR A 68 9.19 8.83 16.78
CA TYR A 68 8.33 7.67 17.03
C TYR A 68 7.88 7.00 15.74
N VAL A 69 7.88 7.72 14.62
CA VAL A 69 7.44 7.19 13.32
C VAL A 69 8.44 6.14 12.82
N ARG A 70 7.95 4.91 12.67
CA ARG A 70 8.66 3.75 12.13
C ARG A 70 8.17 3.34 10.75
N CYS A 71 6.91 3.64 10.47
CA CYS A 71 6.24 3.34 9.22
C CYS A 71 5.59 4.60 8.64
N ILE A 72 5.79 4.85 7.36
CA ILE A 72 4.98 5.80 6.59
C ILE A 72 4.12 5.02 5.62
N ARG A 73 2.81 5.13 5.76
CA ARG A 73 1.82 4.64 4.79
C ARG A 73 1.39 5.79 3.89
N TYR A 74 1.87 5.79 2.66
CA TYR A 74 1.47 6.74 1.65
C TYR A 74 0.28 6.17 0.86
N GLU A 75 -0.90 6.78 1.05
CA GLU A 75 -2.12 6.48 0.33
C GLU A 75 -2.14 7.26 -0.98
N ALA A 76 -1.56 6.63 -2.01
CA ALA A 76 -1.49 7.13 -3.36
C ALA A 76 -2.86 6.97 -4.04
N ALA A 77 -3.49 8.10 -4.36
CA ALA A 77 -4.73 8.10 -5.13
C ALA A 77 -4.47 7.99 -6.63
N GLU A 78 -5.30 7.25 -7.33
CA GLU A 78 -5.39 7.29 -8.79
C GLU A 78 -5.78 8.71 -9.24
N ILE A 79 -5.14 9.17 -10.32
CA ILE A 79 -5.28 10.55 -10.78
C ILE A 79 -6.57 10.66 -11.59
N LEU A 80 -7.36 11.68 -11.29
CA LEU A 80 -8.55 12.05 -12.07
C LEU A 80 -8.14 12.68 -13.40
N ASP A 81 -8.91 12.40 -14.45
CA ASP A 81 -8.76 13.11 -15.71
C ASP A 81 -8.97 14.63 -15.44
N PRO A 82 -7.99 15.49 -15.75
CA PRO A 82 -8.14 16.92 -15.55
C PRO A 82 -9.37 17.50 -16.26
N MET A 83 -9.82 16.84 -17.33
CA MET A 83 -10.98 17.27 -18.11
C MET A 83 -12.31 17.18 -17.36
N VAL A 84 -12.36 16.39 -16.28
CA VAL A 84 -13.52 16.25 -15.37
C VAL A 84 -13.91 17.60 -14.76
N GLN A 85 -12.98 18.56 -14.71
CA GLN A 85 -13.25 19.90 -14.21
C GLN A 85 -14.10 20.75 -15.16
N TYR A 86 -14.14 20.44 -16.46
CA TYR A 86 -14.90 21.22 -17.44
C TYR A 86 -16.36 20.74 -17.48
N PRO A 87 -17.35 21.59 -17.12
CA PRO A 87 -18.75 21.17 -17.05
C PRO A 87 -19.27 20.55 -18.35
N GLU A 88 -18.87 21.12 -19.48
CA GLU A 88 -19.33 20.65 -20.80
C GLU A 88 -18.80 19.25 -21.11
N ILE A 89 -17.49 19.02 -20.92
CA ILE A 89 -16.88 17.70 -21.13
C ILE A 89 -17.45 16.68 -20.15
N PHE A 90 -17.65 17.07 -18.89
CA PHE A 90 -18.24 16.19 -17.90
C PHE A 90 -19.64 15.72 -18.35
N ARG A 91 -20.48 16.66 -18.80
CA ARG A 91 -21.85 16.41 -19.23
C ARG A 91 -21.98 15.69 -20.56
N SER A 92 -21.00 15.81 -21.46
CA SER A 92 -21.07 15.23 -22.80
C SER A 92 -20.28 13.93 -22.95
N CYS A 93 -19.25 13.70 -22.13
CA CYS A 93 -18.26 12.65 -22.37
C CYS A 93 -17.93 11.77 -21.17
N ILE A 94 -18.01 12.30 -19.94
CA ILE A 94 -17.58 11.56 -18.75
C ILE A 94 -18.77 10.93 -18.04
N TYR A 95 -19.78 11.72 -17.72
CA TYR A 95 -21.01 11.22 -17.11
C TYR A 95 -22.19 12.07 -17.53
N THR A 96 -22.96 11.57 -18.48
CA THR A 96 -24.07 12.32 -19.08
C THR A 96 -25.31 12.38 -18.17
N PRO A 97 -26.18 13.39 -18.30
CA PRO A 97 -27.47 13.40 -17.62
C PRO A 97 -28.33 12.16 -17.91
N ASP A 98 -28.22 11.59 -19.12
CA ASP A 98 -28.96 10.38 -19.50
C ASP A 98 -28.43 9.13 -18.77
N GLU A 99 -27.11 9.02 -18.60
CA GLU A 99 -26.50 7.98 -17.75
C GLU A 99 -26.90 8.14 -16.30
N TYR A 100 -26.98 9.38 -15.79
CA TYR A 100 -27.51 9.63 -14.45
C TYR A 100 -28.94 9.15 -14.25
N VAL A 101 -29.84 9.45 -15.19
CA VAL A 101 -31.23 8.98 -15.13
C VAL A 101 -31.31 7.45 -15.20
N ARG A 102 -30.42 6.82 -15.99
CA ARG A 102 -30.33 5.36 -16.13
C ARG A 102 -29.82 4.70 -14.85
N ASP A 103 -28.68 5.14 -14.33
CA ASP A 103 -28.10 4.61 -13.10
C ASP A 103 -29.03 4.77 -11.90
N TRP A 104 -29.73 5.92 -11.83
CA TRP A 104 -30.73 6.16 -10.80
C TRP A 104 -31.86 5.13 -10.84
N ARG A 105 -32.29 4.73 -12.04
CA ARG A 105 -33.35 3.74 -12.24
C ARG A 105 -32.85 2.32 -11.96
N ASP A 106 -31.71 1.97 -12.50
CA ASP A 106 -31.24 0.57 -12.58
C ASP A 106 -30.43 0.17 -11.35
N THR A 107 -29.82 1.14 -10.65
CA THR A 107 -28.97 0.91 -9.48
C THR A 107 -29.34 1.81 -8.29
N PRO A 108 -30.59 1.77 -7.80
CA PRO A 108 -31.05 2.64 -6.70
C PRO A 108 -30.28 2.42 -5.39
N TRP A 109 -29.60 1.27 -5.24
CA TRP A 109 -28.70 0.96 -4.13
C TRP A 109 -27.49 1.90 -4.05
N ARG A 110 -27.00 2.43 -5.19
CA ARG A 110 -25.88 3.38 -5.26
C ARG A 110 -26.19 4.74 -4.62
N PHE A 111 -27.47 5.03 -4.38
CA PHE A 111 -27.97 6.32 -3.93
C PHE A 111 -28.65 6.26 -2.56
N ARG A 112 -28.49 5.15 -1.81
CA ARG A 112 -29.27 4.94 -0.59
C ARG A 112 -28.84 5.89 0.54
N SER A 113 -29.85 6.56 1.09
CA SER A 113 -29.87 7.53 2.22
C SER A 113 -29.65 9.02 1.92
N ARG A 114 -29.13 9.41 0.74
CA ARG A 114 -28.97 10.83 0.37
C ARG A 114 -29.41 11.05 -1.08
N SER A 115 -30.19 12.09 -1.33
CA SER A 115 -30.52 12.52 -2.69
C SER A 115 -29.26 13.11 -3.35
N ILE A 116 -28.46 12.27 -4.00
CA ILE A 116 -27.27 12.71 -4.72
C ILE A 116 -27.73 13.28 -6.06
N SER A 117 -27.70 14.61 -6.16
CA SER A 117 -27.97 15.29 -7.42
C SER A 117 -26.80 15.14 -8.38
N TYR A 118 -27.08 15.21 -9.68
CA TYR A 118 -26.05 15.27 -10.72
C TYR A 118 -25.01 16.38 -10.46
N SER A 119 -25.45 17.55 -9.96
CA SER A 119 -24.53 18.63 -9.57
C SER A 119 -23.60 18.26 -8.42
N MET A 120 -24.06 17.47 -7.44
CA MET A 120 -23.20 17.03 -6.33
C MET A 120 -22.10 16.08 -6.83
N ILE A 121 -22.42 15.22 -7.79
CA ILE A 121 -21.44 14.32 -8.43
C ILE A 121 -20.38 15.18 -9.14
N TYR A 122 -20.80 16.09 -10.02
CA TYR A 122 -19.87 16.99 -10.71
C TYR A 122 -19.02 17.82 -9.75
N THR A 123 -19.61 18.43 -8.72
CA THR A 123 -18.88 19.21 -7.72
C THR A 123 -17.85 18.37 -6.98
N TYR A 124 -18.21 17.15 -6.58
CA TYR A 124 -17.28 16.24 -5.90
C TYR A 124 -16.02 15.98 -6.76
N PHE A 125 -16.22 15.52 -8.00
CA PHE A 125 -15.13 15.21 -8.90
C PHE A 125 -14.32 16.45 -9.30
N CYS A 126 -14.98 17.59 -9.51
CA CYS A 126 -14.31 18.85 -9.84
C CYS A 126 -13.39 19.31 -8.69
N VAL A 127 -13.84 19.22 -7.44
CA VAL A 127 -13.02 19.57 -6.27
C VAL A 127 -11.82 18.63 -6.13
N GLN A 128 -12.03 17.32 -6.27
CA GLN A 128 -10.94 16.34 -6.18
C GLN A 128 -9.91 16.53 -7.30
N ALA A 129 -10.36 16.69 -8.54
CA ALA A 129 -9.47 16.92 -9.68
C ALA A 129 -8.66 18.21 -9.53
N ARG A 130 -9.25 19.29 -8.98
CA ARG A 130 -8.51 20.52 -8.67
C ARG A 130 -7.45 20.30 -7.60
N ASP A 131 -7.79 19.63 -6.49
CA ASP A 131 -6.81 19.36 -5.42
C ASP A 131 -5.62 18.56 -5.96
N GLN A 132 -5.88 17.50 -6.73
CA GLN A 132 -4.83 16.70 -7.36
C GLN A 132 -4.00 17.50 -8.37
N GLN A 133 -4.64 18.30 -9.23
CA GLN A 133 -3.92 19.13 -10.21
C GLN A 133 -3.03 20.16 -9.54
N ASP A 134 -3.50 20.81 -8.47
CA ASP A 134 -2.68 21.75 -7.73
C ASP A 134 -1.47 21.05 -7.09
N ILE A 135 -1.64 19.85 -6.52
CA ILE A 135 -0.52 19.05 -5.98
C ILE A 135 0.49 18.71 -7.07
N ILE A 136 0.02 18.24 -8.23
CA ILE A 136 0.87 17.80 -9.35
C ILE A 136 1.62 18.99 -9.96
N ASN A 137 0.90 20.08 -10.26
CA ASN A 137 1.46 21.25 -10.94
C ASN A 137 2.47 21.99 -10.06
N ASP A 138 2.20 22.10 -8.76
CA ASP A 138 3.12 22.75 -7.81
C ASP A 138 4.19 21.77 -7.27
N GLY A 139 4.14 20.50 -7.65
CA GLY A 139 5.07 19.46 -7.18
C GLY A 139 5.04 19.25 -5.66
N LEU A 140 3.89 19.49 -5.02
CA LEU A 140 3.77 19.51 -3.55
C LEU A 140 4.09 18.15 -2.93
N ASP A 141 3.75 17.07 -3.62
CA ASP A 141 4.01 15.71 -3.17
C ASP A 141 5.51 15.38 -3.13
N THR A 142 6.21 15.71 -4.22
CA THR A 142 7.65 15.52 -4.36
C THR A 142 8.38 16.31 -3.30
N LYS A 143 7.99 17.57 -3.10
CA LYS A 143 8.55 18.43 -2.06
C LYS A 143 8.29 17.86 -0.67
N ALA A 144 7.03 17.57 -0.33
CA ALA A 144 6.66 17.10 1.00
C ALA A 144 7.34 15.77 1.36
N LEU A 145 7.37 14.80 0.44
CA LEU A 145 8.03 13.51 0.67
C LEU A 145 9.55 13.68 0.82
N SER A 146 10.18 14.41 -0.10
CA SER A 146 11.64 14.60 -0.12
C SER A 146 12.15 15.38 1.10
N GLU A 147 11.39 16.37 1.57
CA GLU A 147 11.77 17.17 2.75
C GLU A 147 11.51 16.42 4.07
N SER A 148 10.50 15.55 4.11
CA SER A 148 10.03 14.95 5.36
C SER A 148 10.67 13.60 5.68
N LEU A 149 10.83 12.71 4.69
CA LEU A 149 11.37 11.36 4.92
C LEU A 149 12.74 11.37 5.62
N PRO A 150 13.72 12.21 5.22
CA PRO A 150 14.99 12.38 5.93
C PRO A 150 14.91 12.71 7.43
N ARG A 151 13.79 13.29 7.90
CA ARG A 151 13.65 13.76 9.29
C ARG A 151 13.11 12.69 10.23
N PHE A 152 12.57 11.60 9.69
CA PHE A 152 12.10 10.46 10.48
C PHE A 152 13.24 9.49 10.75
N ILE A 153 14.09 9.80 11.73
CA ILE A 153 15.30 9.01 12.06
C ILE A 153 15.00 7.54 12.40
N GLY A 154 13.76 7.25 12.81
CA GLY A 154 13.32 5.91 13.17
C GLY A 154 12.66 5.11 12.04
N LEU A 155 12.44 5.74 10.88
CA LEU A 155 11.73 5.18 9.76
C LEU A 155 12.48 3.98 9.17
N HIS A 156 11.82 2.82 9.15
CA HIS A 156 12.36 1.61 8.55
C HIS A 156 11.38 0.90 7.62
N THR A 157 10.12 1.34 7.58
CA THR A 157 9.08 0.77 6.73
C THR A 157 8.41 1.86 5.90
N ILE A 158 8.24 1.61 4.61
CA ILE A 158 7.38 2.40 3.75
C ILE A 158 6.31 1.49 3.17
N GLU A 159 5.07 1.93 3.24
CA GLU A 159 3.92 1.29 2.63
C GLU A 159 3.32 2.21 1.57
N LEU A 160 3.29 1.75 0.32
CA LEU A 160 2.60 2.40 -0.78
C LEU A 160 1.25 1.72 -0.97
N ARG A 161 0.17 2.40 -0.56
CA ARG A 161 -1.20 1.93 -0.77
C ARG A 161 -1.82 2.66 -1.94
N PHE A 162 -1.96 1.97 -3.06
CA PHE A 162 -2.65 2.50 -4.23
C PHE A 162 -4.15 2.31 -4.08
N MET A 163 -4.91 3.37 -4.30
CA MET A 163 -6.37 3.37 -4.14
C MET A 163 -7.01 4.34 -5.14
N THR A 164 -8.31 4.20 -5.38
CA THR A 164 -9.04 5.11 -6.28
C THR A 164 -9.02 6.56 -5.79
N GLY A 165 -8.88 6.78 -4.47
CA GLY A 165 -8.98 8.09 -3.84
C GLY A 165 -10.40 8.66 -3.79
N LEU A 166 -11.37 7.93 -4.35
CA LEU A 166 -12.78 8.31 -4.36
C LEU A 166 -13.44 7.85 -3.05
N SER A 167 -14.35 8.68 -2.56
CA SER A 167 -15.09 8.46 -1.32
C SER A 167 -16.47 7.88 -1.62
N TYR A 168 -16.98 7.08 -0.70
CA TYR A 168 -18.33 6.57 -0.82
C TYR A 168 -19.35 7.70 -0.92
N PRO A 169 -20.29 7.69 -1.89
CA PRO A 169 -20.61 6.60 -2.82
C PRO A 169 -20.19 6.88 -4.28
N TYR A 170 -19.08 7.57 -4.53
CA TYR A 170 -18.69 8.02 -5.87
C TYR A 170 -17.79 7.04 -6.63
N GLU A 171 -17.41 5.90 -6.02
CA GLU A 171 -16.44 4.95 -6.59
C GLU A 171 -16.93 4.26 -7.85
N TRP A 172 -18.25 4.16 -8.05
CA TRP A 172 -18.82 3.50 -9.24
C TRP A 172 -18.48 4.23 -10.56
N LEU A 173 -18.12 5.52 -10.49
CA LEU A 173 -17.70 6.31 -11.66
C LEU A 173 -16.18 6.28 -11.90
N ALA A 174 -15.42 5.51 -11.10
CA ALA A 174 -13.96 5.42 -11.19
C ALA A 174 -13.47 5.16 -12.62
N SER A 175 -14.04 4.17 -13.31
CA SER A 175 -13.60 3.76 -14.65
C SER A 175 -13.80 4.82 -15.74
N GLN A 176 -14.65 5.83 -15.50
CA GLN A 176 -14.94 6.90 -16.46
C GLN A 176 -14.18 8.19 -16.14
N ALA A 177 -13.88 8.43 -14.85
CA ALA A 177 -13.30 9.69 -14.38
C ALA A 177 -11.79 9.63 -14.11
N LEU A 178 -11.21 8.45 -13.94
CA LEU A 178 -9.79 8.26 -13.63
C LEU A 178 -8.96 8.07 -14.91
N ILE A 179 -7.72 8.57 -14.89
CA ILE A 179 -6.75 8.28 -15.96
C ILE A 179 -6.20 6.85 -15.79
N ASN A 180 -5.39 6.41 -16.74
CA ASN A 180 -4.71 5.10 -16.68
C ASN A 180 -3.96 4.89 -15.34
N ASN A 181 -4.40 3.90 -14.55
CA ASN A 181 -3.79 3.49 -13.28
C ASN A 181 -2.27 3.30 -13.32
N SER A 182 -1.72 2.74 -14.41
CA SER A 182 -0.28 2.46 -14.54
C SER A 182 0.52 3.76 -14.62
N LEU A 183 -0.04 4.80 -15.25
CA LEU A 183 0.57 6.13 -15.27
C LEU A 183 0.51 6.78 -13.88
N SER A 184 -0.65 6.74 -13.23
CA SER A 184 -0.84 7.26 -11.88
C SER A 184 0.12 6.61 -10.88
N PHE A 185 0.15 5.28 -10.86
CA PHE A 185 1.02 4.52 -9.96
C PHE A 185 2.50 4.79 -10.25
N SER A 186 2.92 4.81 -11.52
CA SER A 186 4.32 5.07 -11.89
C SER A 186 4.82 6.42 -11.41
N ASP A 187 3.98 7.45 -11.45
CA ASP A 187 4.33 8.79 -10.97
C ASP A 187 4.51 8.81 -9.44
N HIS A 188 3.55 8.25 -8.69
CA HIS A 188 3.65 8.11 -7.23
C HIS A 188 4.86 7.28 -6.81
N PHE A 189 5.05 6.12 -7.46
CA PHE A 189 6.16 5.21 -7.18
C PHE A 189 7.50 5.91 -7.42
N LYS A 190 7.66 6.62 -8.55
CA LYS A 190 8.87 7.41 -8.84
C LYS A 190 9.17 8.43 -7.74
N LYS A 191 8.19 9.23 -7.34
CA LYS A 191 8.35 10.28 -6.32
C LYS A 191 8.74 9.70 -4.96
N LEU A 192 8.14 8.56 -4.62
CA LEU A 192 8.49 7.81 -3.41
C LEU A 192 9.92 7.28 -3.47
N MET A 193 10.34 6.65 -4.59
CA MET A 193 11.71 6.15 -4.75
C MET A 193 12.74 7.28 -4.63
N MET A 194 12.51 8.43 -5.27
CA MET A 194 13.37 9.61 -5.13
C MET A 194 13.52 10.04 -3.66
N SER A 195 12.40 10.06 -2.93
CA SER A 195 12.39 10.47 -1.53
C SER A 195 13.08 9.45 -0.61
N MET A 196 12.99 8.15 -0.93
CA MET A 196 13.72 7.08 -0.24
C MET A 196 15.23 7.22 -0.42
N ILE A 197 15.69 7.58 -1.63
CA ILE A 197 17.11 7.82 -1.90
C ILE A 197 17.63 8.99 -1.05
N LEU A 198 16.89 10.10 -0.99
CA LEU A 198 17.25 11.25 -0.15
C LEU A 198 17.26 10.90 1.35
N ALA A 199 16.31 10.08 1.80
CA ALA A 199 16.30 9.58 3.17
C ALA A 199 17.56 8.73 3.46
N LYS A 200 17.94 7.87 2.52
CA LYS A 200 19.16 7.06 2.62
C LYS A 200 20.42 7.92 2.70
N GLU A 201 20.53 8.97 1.88
CA GLU A 201 21.66 9.91 1.90
C GLU A 201 21.82 10.65 3.22
N THR A 202 20.73 10.80 3.97
CA THR A 202 20.70 11.42 5.31
C THR A 202 20.81 10.42 6.46
N GLY A 203 21.02 9.14 6.16
CA GLY A 203 21.26 8.07 7.14
C GLY A 203 20.00 7.32 7.58
N VAL A 204 18.84 7.60 7.01
CA VAL A 204 17.60 6.85 7.28
C VAL A 204 17.60 5.56 6.47
N LEU A 205 17.59 4.41 7.15
CA LEU A 205 17.67 3.09 6.53
C LEU A 205 16.31 2.40 6.47
N ILE A 206 15.64 2.54 5.33
CA ILE A 206 14.38 1.83 5.05
C ILE A 206 14.71 0.38 4.65
N ARG A 207 14.13 -0.59 5.36
CA ARG A 207 14.38 -2.03 5.19
C ARG A 207 13.15 -2.79 4.72
N ASN A 208 11.96 -2.26 4.95
CA ASN A 208 10.71 -2.91 4.57
C ASN A 208 9.97 -2.03 3.56
N PHE A 209 9.56 -2.63 2.45
CA PHE A 209 8.73 -1.97 1.46
C PHE A 209 7.45 -2.79 1.26
N LYS A 210 6.31 -2.13 1.43
CA LYS A 210 5.00 -2.73 1.26
C LYS A 210 4.26 -2.06 0.10
N VAL A 211 3.58 -2.83 -0.72
CA VAL A 211 2.71 -2.33 -1.78
C VAL A 211 1.35 -2.98 -1.66
N SER A 212 0.29 -2.19 -1.83
CA SER A 212 -1.06 -2.75 -1.90
C SER A 212 -2.00 -2.03 -2.87
N GLY A 213 -2.99 -2.76 -3.39
CA GLY A 213 -4.11 -2.19 -4.17
C GLY A 213 -3.76 -1.84 -5.63
N PHE A 214 -2.70 -2.42 -6.17
CA PHE A 214 -2.28 -2.25 -7.57
C PHE A 214 -2.33 -3.57 -8.35
N TYR A 215 -3.11 -3.63 -9.42
CA TYR A 215 -3.43 -4.86 -10.16
C TYR A 215 -3.05 -4.85 -11.63
N THR A 216 -2.54 -3.74 -12.15
CA THR A 216 -2.22 -3.65 -13.57
C THR A 216 -0.76 -3.94 -13.84
N SER A 217 -0.44 -4.17 -15.11
CA SER A 217 0.95 -4.27 -15.53
C SER A 217 1.64 -2.94 -15.27
N PHE A 218 2.72 -2.99 -14.49
CA PHE A 218 3.57 -1.84 -14.27
C PHE A 218 4.37 -1.56 -15.55
N ASN A 219 4.15 -0.39 -16.17
CA ASN A 219 4.88 -0.01 -17.38
C ASN A 219 6.28 0.49 -17.02
N GLU A 220 7.18 -0.46 -16.86
CA GLU A 220 8.57 -0.21 -16.51
C GLU A 220 9.30 0.52 -17.64
N ASN A 221 9.81 1.71 -17.34
CA ASN A 221 10.88 2.28 -18.15
C ASN A 221 12.22 2.10 -17.44
N LYS A 222 13.29 1.98 -18.23
CA LYS A 222 14.66 1.75 -17.74
C LYS A 222 15.13 2.78 -16.70
N LYS A 223 14.61 4.02 -16.75
CA LYS A 223 14.96 5.07 -15.78
C LYS A 223 14.34 4.80 -14.42
N LEU A 224 13.07 4.36 -14.40
CA LEU A 224 12.33 4.05 -13.18
C LEU A 224 12.90 2.79 -12.51
N CYS A 225 13.28 1.77 -13.28
CA CYS A 225 13.97 0.60 -12.73
C CYS A 225 15.26 0.97 -11.99
N LYS A 226 16.14 1.76 -12.62
CA LYS A 226 17.38 2.22 -11.99
C LYS A 226 17.14 3.00 -10.70
N LEU A 227 16.14 3.87 -10.73
CA LEU A 227 15.75 4.65 -9.56
C LEU A 227 15.25 3.72 -8.43
N ALA A 228 14.45 2.72 -8.77
CA ALA A 228 13.95 1.75 -7.80
C ALA A 228 15.08 0.88 -7.22
N GLU A 229 16.01 0.41 -8.04
CA GLU A 229 17.21 -0.33 -7.58
C GLU A 229 18.03 0.48 -6.58
N GLU A 230 18.22 1.76 -6.85
CA GLU A 230 18.93 2.65 -5.94
C GLU A 230 18.17 2.86 -4.63
N ALA A 231 16.85 3.08 -4.69
CA ALA A 231 16.00 3.20 -3.51
C ALA A 231 15.96 1.90 -2.69
N PHE A 232 16.01 0.74 -3.37
CA PHE A 232 15.89 -0.58 -2.77
C PHE A 232 17.22 -1.19 -2.32
N SER A 233 18.31 -0.42 -2.40
CA SER A 233 19.64 -0.90 -2.03
C SER A 233 19.78 -1.35 -0.57
N ASN A 234 18.80 -1.11 0.30
CA ASN A 234 18.78 -1.53 1.70
C ASN A 234 17.56 -2.39 2.08
N ILE A 235 16.67 -2.67 1.12
CA ILE A 235 15.42 -3.40 1.36
C ILE A 235 15.74 -4.87 1.65
N GLN A 236 15.16 -5.37 2.73
CA GLN A 236 15.28 -6.73 3.22
C GLN A 236 13.97 -7.49 3.14
N THR A 237 12.84 -6.77 3.15
CA THR A 237 11.51 -7.37 3.08
C THR A 237 10.64 -6.62 2.11
N ILE A 238 10.04 -7.37 1.19
CA ILE A 238 8.97 -6.90 0.31
C ILE A 238 7.67 -7.57 0.75
N HIS A 239 6.62 -6.78 0.90
CA HIS A 239 5.27 -7.26 1.17
C HIS A 239 4.35 -6.80 0.03
N LEU A 240 3.71 -7.73 -0.67
CA LEU A 240 2.67 -7.45 -1.66
C LEU A 240 1.33 -7.88 -1.09
N LEU A 241 0.48 -6.92 -0.75
CA LEU A 241 -0.88 -7.16 -0.31
C LEU A 241 -1.80 -6.82 -1.47
N ASP A 242 -2.49 -7.79 -2.05
CA ASP A 242 -3.46 -7.49 -3.11
C ASP A 242 -2.80 -6.75 -4.31
N SER A 243 -1.54 -7.12 -4.59
CA SER A 243 -0.68 -6.50 -5.61
C SER A 243 0.21 -7.49 -6.37
N PRO A 244 -0.37 -8.53 -6.98
CA PRO A 244 0.39 -9.66 -7.51
C PRO A 244 1.21 -9.32 -8.77
N THR A 245 0.78 -8.34 -9.57
CA THR A 245 1.51 -7.91 -10.78
C THR A 245 2.84 -7.24 -10.47
N MET A 246 3.06 -6.78 -9.24
CA MET A 246 4.35 -6.20 -8.82
C MET A 246 5.47 -7.23 -8.74
N LEU A 247 5.13 -8.53 -8.66
CA LEU A 247 6.11 -9.60 -8.59
C LEU A 247 6.98 -9.67 -9.85
N ASP A 248 6.37 -9.51 -11.03
CA ASP A 248 7.09 -9.48 -12.31
C ASP A 248 8.01 -8.25 -12.42
N CYS A 249 7.60 -7.13 -11.81
CA CYS A 249 8.42 -5.93 -11.76
C CYS A 249 9.65 -6.14 -10.86
N PHE A 250 9.44 -6.61 -9.64
CA PHE A 250 10.52 -6.82 -8.69
C PHE A 250 11.45 -7.96 -9.09
N SER A 251 11.01 -8.88 -9.95
CA SER A 251 11.87 -9.90 -10.57
C SER A 251 12.97 -9.32 -11.45
N LYS A 252 12.81 -8.09 -11.95
CA LYS A 252 13.76 -7.44 -12.86
C LYS A 252 14.69 -6.44 -12.18
N LEU A 253 14.42 -6.11 -10.93
CA LEU A 253 15.23 -5.17 -10.15
C LEU A 253 16.34 -5.91 -9.43
N SER A 254 17.53 -5.32 -9.34
CA SER A 254 18.54 -5.77 -8.39
C SER A 254 18.20 -5.30 -6.97
N ILE A 255 17.93 -6.24 -6.05
CA ILE A 255 17.61 -5.95 -4.65
C ILE A 255 18.58 -6.72 -3.74
N PRO A 256 19.78 -6.18 -3.49
CA PRO A 256 20.94 -6.95 -3.03
C PRO A 256 20.84 -7.48 -1.58
N PHE A 257 19.87 -7.02 -0.79
CA PHE A 257 19.68 -7.48 0.59
C PHE A 257 18.31 -8.11 0.84
N LEU A 258 17.53 -8.37 -0.21
CA LEU A 258 16.22 -8.97 -0.09
C LEU A 258 16.32 -10.35 0.56
N ARG A 259 15.70 -10.53 1.73
CA ARG A 259 15.68 -11.81 2.46
C ARG A 259 14.30 -12.43 2.54
N ARG A 260 13.25 -11.61 2.53
CA ARG A 260 11.88 -12.05 2.73
C ARG A 260 10.93 -11.47 1.70
N LEU A 261 10.08 -12.32 1.14
CA LEU A 261 8.90 -11.93 0.39
C LEU A 261 7.66 -12.36 1.17
N GLU A 262 6.73 -11.43 1.36
CA GLU A 262 5.41 -11.68 1.93
C GLU A 262 4.35 -11.38 0.87
N LEU A 263 3.44 -12.32 0.66
CA LEU A 263 2.32 -12.19 -0.26
C LEU A 263 1.05 -12.39 0.55
N ALA A 264 0.12 -11.44 0.45
CA ALA A 264 -1.11 -11.47 1.21
C ALA A 264 -2.31 -11.10 0.33
N THR A 265 -3.44 -11.78 0.53
CA THR A 265 -4.75 -11.44 -0.05
C THR A 265 -4.61 -11.17 -1.56
N CYS A 266 -3.91 -12.04 -2.28
CA CYS A 266 -3.66 -11.84 -3.70
C CYS A 266 -3.67 -13.16 -4.46
N TRP A 267 -3.88 -13.03 -5.76
CA TRP A 267 -3.71 -14.16 -6.64
C TRP A 267 -2.24 -14.41 -6.97
N LEU A 268 -1.87 -15.66 -7.21
CA LEU A 268 -0.49 -16.05 -7.41
C LEU A 268 -0.32 -16.85 -8.70
N SER A 269 0.48 -16.28 -9.58
CA SER A 269 1.09 -17.00 -10.71
C SER A 269 2.34 -17.71 -10.23
N ILE A 270 2.36 -19.05 -10.29
CA ILE A 270 3.51 -19.87 -9.89
C ILE A 270 4.74 -19.54 -10.75
N SER A 271 4.55 -19.27 -12.05
CA SER A 271 5.65 -18.92 -12.95
C SER A 271 6.26 -17.56 -12.63
N SER A 272 5.43 -16.56 -12.27
CA SER A 272 5.91 -15.25 -11.80
C SER A 272 6.69 -15.38 -10.50
N LEU A 273 6.19 -16.19 -9.55
CA LEU A 273 6.89 -16.46 -8.29
C LEU A 273 8.23 -17.17 -8.52
N GLU A 274 8.26 -18.19 -9.36
CA GLU A 274 9.51 -18.88 -9.68
C GLU A 274 10.52 -17.94 -10.32
N THR A 275 10.08 -17.09 -11.24
CA THR A 275 10.91 -16.07 -11.89
C THR A 275 11.51 -15.12 -10.84
N PHE A 276 10.70 -14.65 -9.91
CA PHE A 276 11.15 -13.80 -8.81
C PHE A 276 12.18 -14.49 -7.92
N ILE A 277 11.92 -15.73 -7.50
CA ILE A 277 12.80 -16.49 -6.62
C ILE A 277 14.15 -16.73 -7.30
N ARG A 278 14.15 -17.07 -8.59
CA ARG A 278 15.39 -17.25 -9.36
C ARG A 278 16.16 -15.95 -9.51
N ALA A 279 15.47 -14.83 -9.74
CA ALA A 279 16.11 -13.51 -9.86
C ALA A 279 16.82 -13.08 -8.56
N HIS A 280 16.31 -13.52 -7.41
CA HIS A 280 16.84 -13.18 -6.08
C HIS A 280 17.43 -14.37 -5.33
N ALA A 281 17.88 -15.41 -6.06
CA ALA A 281 18.31 -16.68 -5.48
C ALA A 281 19.47 -16.53 -4.46
N GLU A 282 20.36 -15.58 -4.69
CA GLU A 282 21.52 -15.35 -3.84
C GLU A 282 21.15 -14.81 -2.46
N THR A 283 20.03 -14.10 -2.33
CA THR A 283 19.70 -13.28 -1.15
C THR A 283 18.41 -13.72 -0.46
N LEU A 284 17.40 -14.13 -1.22
CA LEU A 284 16.08 -14.50 -0.73
C LEU A 284 16.14 -15.80 0.08
N ARG A 285 15.53 -15.81 1.27
CA ARG A 285 15.53 -16.97 2.17
C ARG A 285 14.15 -17.35 2.68
N PHE A 286 13.24 -16.40 2.80
CA PHE A 286 11.94 -16.62 3.43
C PHE A 286 10.79 -16.21 2.52
N LEU A 287 9.79 -17.08 2.44
CA LEU A 287 8.49 -16.77 1.88
C LEU A 287 7.42 -16.81 2.96
N HIS A 288 6.46 -15.90 2.86
CA HIS A 288 5.25 -15.92 3.65
C HIS A 288 4.05 -15.73 2.73
N PHE A 289 3.01 -16.53 2.96
CA PHE A 289 1.76 -16.49 2.23
C PHE A 289 0.59 -16.34 3.20
N GLU A 290 -0.29 -15.39 2.92
CA GLU A 290 -1.51 -15.14 3.69
C GLU A 290 -2.69 -15.05 2.71
N GLU A 291 -3.71 -15.90 2.85
CA GLU A 291 -4.93 -15.83 2.03
C GLU A 291 -4.68 -15.78 0.51
N ILE A 292 -3.88 -16.72 -0.01
CA ILE A 292 -3.48 -16.75 -1.43
C ILE A 292 -4.47 -17.54 -2.31
N TRP A 293 -4.81 -16.98 -3.46
CA TRP A 293 -5.55 -17.66 -4.52
C TRP A 293 -4.63 -18.10 -5.65
N LEU A 294 -4.73 -19.33 -6.12
CA LEU A 294 -3.89 -19.84 -7.19
C LEU A 294 -4.55 -19.64 -8.55
N LEU A 295 -3.81 -19.08 -9.51
CA LEU A 295 -4.23 -19.09 -10.91
C LEU A 295 -3.99 -20.48 -11.51
N ASP A 296 -5.05 -21.14 -11.94
CA ASP A 296 -4.96 -22.41 -12.63
C ASP A 296 -4.75 -22.17 -14.13
N SER A 297 -3.53 -22.36 -14.62
CA SER A 297 -3.18 -22.19 -16.03
C SER A 297 -3.45 -23.45 -16.87
N THR A 298 -4.18 -24.43 -16.32
CA THR A 298 -4.30 -25.78 -16.92
C THR A 298 -5.59 -26.02 -17.71
N SER A 299 -6.53 -25.08 -17.78
CA SER A 299 -7.71 -25.23 -18.63
C SER A 299 -7.55 -24.47 -19.97
N GLU A 300 -7.55 -25.20 -21.08
CA GLU A 300 -7.67 -24.69 -22.47
C GLU A 300 -9.04 -24.03 -22.78
N SER A 301 -9.77 -23.58 -21.76
CA SER A 301 -10.98 -22.77 -21.88
C SER A 301 -10.74 -21.43 -21.23
N ASP A 302 -11.06 -20.34 -21.92
CA ASP A 302 -10.93 -18.90 -21.56
C ASP A 302 -11.67 -18.45 -20.27
N HIS A 303 -11.79 -19.32 -19.28
CA HIS A 303 -12.44 -19.06 -18.01
C HIS A 303 -11.45 -19.41 -16.90
N GLU A 304 -10.69 -18.40 -16.46
CA GLU A 304 -9.85 -18.45 -15.26
C GLU A 304 -10.64 -19.04 -14.09
N HIS A 305 -10.36 -20.29 -13.74
CA HIS A 305 -10.93 -20.91 -12.54
C HIS A 305 -10.11 -20.46 -11.34
N TRP A 306 -10.76 -19.66 -10.50
CA TRP A 306 -10.24 -19.21 -9.22
C TRP A 306 -10.59 -20.28 -8.18
N ASP A 307 -9.62 -21.10 -7.81
CA ASP A 307 -9.77 -21.99 -6.68
C ASP A 307 -9.17 -21.33 -5.44
N THR A 308 -9.94 -21.28 -4.35
CA THR A 308 -9.37 -21.14 -3.01
C THR A 308 -8.66 -22.44 -2.70
N GLY A 309 -7.51 -22.66 -3.36
CA GLY A 309 -6.77 -23.89 -3.22
C GLY A 309 -6.47 -24.12 -1.75
N SER A 310 -6.91 -25.26 -1.22
CA SER A 310 -6.52 -25.68 0.13
C SER A 310 -5.00 -25.54 0.28
N THR A 311 -4.52 -25.22 1.47
CA THR A 311 -3.10 -25.07 1.79
C THR A 311 -2.23 -26.22 1.23
N ASP A 312 -2.76 -27.45 1.22
CA ASP A 312 -2.12 -28.61 0.60
C ASP A 312 -1.87 -28.48 -0.91
N ARG A 313 -2.81 -27.89 -1.67
CA ARG A 313 -2.66 -27.63 -3.11
C ARG A 313 -1.59 -26.59 -3.37
N LEU A 314 -1.55 -25.53 -2.55
CA LEU A 314 -0.48 -24.53 -2.61
C LEU A 314 0.89 -25.18 -2.38
N LEU A 315 1.02 -25.97 -1.32
CA LEU A 315 2.26 -26.69 -1.03
C LEU A 315 2.68 -27.65 -2.16
N HIS A 316 1.74 -28.40 -2.72
CA HIS A 316 2.02 -29.32 -3.82
C HIS A 316 2.52 -28.55 -5.07
N ARG A 317 1.89 -27.42 -5.43
CA ARG A 317 2.33 -26.62 -6.57
C ARG A 317 3.68 -25.93 -6.34
N LEU A 318 4.01 -25.62 -5.09
CA LEU A 318 5.29 -25.02 -4.72
C LEU A 318 6.41 -26.05 -4.52
N GLU A 319 6.13 -27.36 -4.59
CA GLU A 319 7.13 -28.40 -4.31
C GLU A 319 8.38 -28.26 -5.17
N HIS A 320 8.21 -28.00 -6.48
CA HIS A 320 9.31 -27.72 -7.38
C HIS A 320 10.15 -26.51 -6.95
N ILE A 321 9.50 -25.43 -6.48
CA ILE A 321 10.18 -24.22 -6.01
C ILE A 321 11.03 -24.53 -4.77
N PHE A 322 10.52 -25.37 -3.86
CA PHE A 322 11.26 -25.79 -2.67
C PHE A 322 12.48 -26.64 -3.03
N GLN A 323 12.37 -27.49 -4.05
CA GLN A 323 13.47 -28.30 -4.57
C GLN A 323 14.61 -27.49 -5.21
N LEU A 324 14.41 -26.19 -5.47
CA LEU A 324 15.49 -25.32 -5.98
C LEU A 324 16.61 -25.10 -4.96
N GLY A 325 16.37 -25.38 -3.67
CA GLY A 325 17.38 -25.20 -2.60
C GLY A 325 17.76 -23.74 -2.33
N ILE A 326 16.89 -22.80 -2.73
CA ILE A 326 17.12 -21.35 -2.57
C ILE A 326 16.63 -20.86 -1.19
N LEU A 327 15.50 -21.39 -0.74
CA LEU A 327 14.78 -20.92 0.44
C LEU A 327 15.25 -21.67 1.69
N SER A 328 15.28 -20.96 2.83
CA SER A 328 15.48 -21.55 4.16
C SER A 328 14.18 -21.75 4.92
N GLY A 329 13.10 -21.05 4.55
CA GLY A 329 11.81 -21.28 5.18
C GLY A 329 10.62 -20.71 4.44
N VAL A 330 9.47 -21.35 4.64
CA VAL A 330 8.17 -20.95 4.09
C VAL A 330 7.13 -21.03 5.20
N THR A 331 6.32 -19.99 5.31
CA THR A 331 5.18 -19.92 6.24
C THR A 331 3.89 -19.66 5.48
N ILE A 332 2.78 -20.23 5.92
CA ILE A 332 1.44 -20.04 5.34
C ILE A 332 0.42 -19.81 6.45
N ASN A 333 -0.43 -18.79 6.26
CA ASN A 333 -1.56 -18.37 7.10
C ASN A 333 -1.23 -18.24 8.59
N SER A 334 -1.14 -17.00 9.04
CA SER A 334 -0.87 -16.67 10.43
C SER A 334 -2.09 -16.97 11.30
N ARG A 335 -1.86 -17.55 12.48
CA ARG A 335 -2.89 -17.80 13.49
C ARG A 335 -2.81 -16.75 14.59
N ASN A 336 -3.93 -16.52 15.26
CA ASN A 336 -4.06 -15.53 16.34
C ASN A 336 -3.16 -15.82 17.57
N ASP A 337 -2.62 -17.02 17.69
CA ASP A 337 -1.69 -17.43 18.75
C ASP A 337 -0.21 -17.22 18.36
N GLY A 338 0.06 -16.59 17.21
CA GLY A 338 1.40 -16.37 16.68
C GLY A 338 2.02 -17.59 16.00
N GLN A 339 1.26 -18.69 15.84
CA GLN A 339 1.67 -19.86 15.06
C GLN A 339 1.27 -19.70 13.59
N PHE A 340 1.81 -20.57 12.73
CA PHE A 340 1.41 -20.66 11.32
C PHE A 340 0.60 -21.94 11.08
N GLU A 341 -0.31 -21.90 10.11
CA GLU A 341 -0.96 -23.12 9.61
C GLU A 341 0.09 -24.08 9.04
N VAL A 342 1.06 -23.54 8.32
CA VAL A 342 2.23 -24.28 7.84
C VAL A 342 3.49 -23.50 8.13
N GLU A 343 4.48 -24.19 8.68
CA GLU A 343 5.85 -23.73 8.81
C GLU A 343 6.77 -24.85 8.29
N LYS A 344 7.48 -24.58 7.19
CA LYS A 344 8.50 -25.48 6.64
C LYS A 344 9.84 -24.77 6.71
N ILE A 345 10.82 -25.41 7.33
CA ILE A 345 12.21 -24.98 7.37
C ILE A 345 13.01 -25.94 6.49
N PHE A 346 13.90 -25.40 5.67
CA PHE A 346 14.77 -26.17 4.78
C PHE A 346 16.20 -26.03 5.28
N ASP A 347 16.93 -27.16 5.28
CA ASP A 347 18.32 -27.26 5.75
C ASP A 347 19.34 -26.74 4.73
#